data_AF-A0A399WD48-F1
#
_entry.id   AF-A0A399WD48-F1
#
_cell.length_a   1.000
_cell.length_b   1.000
_cell.length_c   1.000
_cell.angle_alpha   90.00
_cell.angle_beta   90.00
_cell.angle_gamma   90.00
#
_symmetry.space_group_name_H-M   'P 1'
#
loop_
_entity.id
_entity.type
_entity.pdbx_description
1 polymer ?
#
loop_
_entity_poly.entity_id
_entity_poly.type
_entity_poly.pdbx_seq_one_letter_code
_entity_poly.pdbx_strand_id
1 'polypeptide(L)'
;MGLYVWNLLELDTFWRGRLPSSRKGTSWLNMLKALVCYRLIDPGSEFRFHREWYVRSAMGELLGEDDSLAQKDKPYRCLDLLLEHRD
;
A
#
# COMPACT_ATOMS: atom_id res chain seq x y z
N MET A 1 -9.99 -5.46 9.12
CA MET A 1 -10.50 -6.52 8.22
C MET A 1 -9.68 -6.64 6.93
N GLY A 2 -9.27 -5.54 6.27
CA GLY A 2 -8.48 -5.60 5.02
C GLY A 2 -7.18 -6.42 5.09
N LEU A 3 -6.31 -6.15 6.09
CA LEU A 3 -5.07 -6.92 6.27
C LEU A 3 -5.31 -8.40 6.61
N TYR A 4 -6.45 -8.73 7.22
CA TYR A 4 -6.81 -10.12 7.50
C TYR A 4 -7.06 -10.89 6.21
N VAL A 5 -7.86 -10.32 5.28
CA VAL A 5 -8.11 -10.93 3.96
C VAL A 5 -6.81 -11.00 3.15
N TRP A 6 -5.98 -9.95 3.20
CA TRP A 6 -4.67 -9.95 2.56
C TRP A 6 -3.79 -11.13 3.00
N ASN A 7 -3.73 -11.37 4.32
CA ASN A 7 -2.95 -12.48 4.89
C ASN A 7 -3.56 -13.84 4.55
N LEU A 8 -4.88 -13.98 4.59
CA LEU A 8 -5.59 -15.22 4.27
C LEU A 8 -5.34 -15.68 2.83
N LEU A 9 -5.17 -14.74 1.91
CA LEU A 9 -4.87 -15.00 0.50
C LEU A 9 -3.37 -15.11 0.21
N GLU A 10 -2.52 -15.07 1.24
CA GLU A 10 -1.06 -15.14 1.14
C GLU A 10 -0.45 -14.13 0.14
N LEU A 11 -1.07 -12.96 0.01
CA LEU A 11 -0.65 -11.95 -0.96
C LEU A 11 0.75 -11.38 -0.65
N ASP A 12 1.20 -11.46 0.60
CA ASP A 12 2.61 -11.21 0.96
C ASP A 12 3.57 -12.08 0.16
N THR A 13 3.32 -13.40 0.14
CA THR A 13 4.18 -14.37 -0.55
C THR A 13 4.19 -14.09 -2.05
N PHE A 14 3.01 -13.80 -2.61
CA PHE A 14 2.87 -13.49 -4.02
C PHE A 14 3.60 -12.20 -4.42
N TRP A 15 3.45 -11.11 -3.66
CA TRP A 15 3.97 -9.81 -4.07
C TRP A 15 5.40 -9.53 -3.63
N ARG A 16 5.92 -10.20 -2.59
CA ARG A 16 7.24 -9.89 -2.01
C ARG A 16 8.38 -9.95 -3.03
N GLY A 17 8.35 -10.92 -3.96
CA GLY A 17 9.36 -11.02 -5.02
C GLY A 17 9.19 -10.02 -6.16
N ARG A 18 7.98 -9.49 -6.34
CA ARG A 18 7.58 -8.60 -7.44
C ARG A 18 7.64 -7.12 -7.07
N LEU A 19 7.59 -6.80 -5.78
CA LEU A 19 7.62 -5.44 -5.23
C LEU A 19 8.77 -5.28 -4.21
N PRO A 20 10.03 -5.31 -4.67
CA PRO A 20 11.18 -5.11 -3.80
C PRO A 20 11.20 -3.68 -3.25
N SER A 21 11.76 -3.47 -2.06
CA SER A 21 11.85 -2.13 -1.47
C SER A 21 12.65 -1.17 -2.36
N SER A 22 12.23 0.10 -2.38
CA SER A 22 12.97 1.15 -3.10
C SER A 22 14.35 1.39 -2.49
N ARG A 23 15.30 1.90 -3.29
CA ARG A 23 16.61 2.40 -2.81
C ARG A 23 16.50 3.45 -1.71
N LYS A 24 15.37 4.17 -1.64
CA LYS A 24 15.06 5.16 -0.60
C LYS A 24 14.33 4.57 0.63
N GLY A 25 14.31 3.25 0.77
CA GLY A 25 13.71 2.55 1.92
C GLY A 25 12.18 2.44 1.89
N THR A 26 11.51 2.82 0.80
CA THR A 26 10.04 2.68 0.69
C THR A 26 9.67 1.22 0.48
N SER A 27 8.87 0.66 1.40
CA SER A 27 8.26 -0.66 1.27
C SER A 27 7.05 -0.60 0.33
N TRP A 28 7.26 -0.94 -0.95
CA TRP A 28 6.16 -1.00 -1.92
C TRP A 28 5.11 -2.04 -1.55
N LEU A 29 5.51 -3.10 -0.88
CA LEU A 29 4.59 -4.10 -0.35
C LEU A 29 3.64 -3.50 0.70
N ASN A 30 4.16 -2.69 1.64
CA ASN A 30 3.32 -2.04 2.65
C ASN A 30 2.45 -0.94 2.04
N MET A 31 2.96 -0.20 1.05
CA MET A 31 2.13 0.73 0.26
C MET A 31 0.95 0.00 -0.41
N LEU A 32 1.21 -1.13 -1.05
CA LEU A 32 0.16 -1.92 -1.71
C LEU A 32 -0.88 -2.42 -0.71
N LYS A 33 -0.44 -2.93 0.46
CA LYS A 33 -1.34 -3.33 1.55
C LYS A 33 -2.25 -2.17 1.97
N ALA A 34 -1.69 -0.98 2.13
CA ALA A 34 -2.44 0.21 2.51
C ALA A 34 -3.45 0.63 1.43
N LEU A 35 -3.07 0.61 0.14
CA LEU A 35 -3.97 0.91 -0.97
C LEU A 35 -5.11 -0.10 -1.08
N VAL A 36 -4.84 -1.40 -0.92
CA VAL A 36 -5.87 -2.45 -0.92
C VAL A 36 -6.82 -2.26 0.27
N CYS A 37 -6.29 -2.01 1.47
CA CYS A 37 -7.14 -1.74 2.63
C CYS A 37 -8.00 -0.50 2.44
N TYR A 38 -7.43 0.58 1.89
CA TYR A 38 -8.18 1.78 1.55
C TYR A 38 -9.33 1.46 0.57
N ARG A 39 -9.06 0.66 -0.47
CA ARG A 39 -10.05 0.29 -1.47
C ARG A 39 -11.19 -0.57 -0.92
N LEU A 40 -10.91 -1.37 0.11
CA LEU A 40 -11.91 -2.24 0.75
C LEU A 40 -12.73 -1.54 1.84
N ILE A 41 -12.13 -0.57 2.55
CA ILE A 41 -12.74 0.04 3.75
C ILE A 41 -13.47 1.33 3.41
N ASP A 42 -12.83 2.23 2.65
CA ASP A 42 -13.32 3.58 2.41
C ASP A 42 -12.79 4.08 1.06
N PRO A 43 -13.26 3.49 -0.06
CA PRO A 43 -12.69 3.73 -1.37
C PRO A 43 -12.83 5.19 -1.78
N GLY A 44 -11.71 5.79 -2.20
CA GLY A 44 -11.67 7.12 -2.78
C GLY A 44 -10.46 7.27 -3.72
N SER A 45 -10.13 8.50 -4.07
CA SER A 45 -8.97 8.80 -4.89
C SER A 45 -7.66 8.61 -4.13
N GLU A 46 -6.57 8.35 -4.85
CA GLU A 46 -5.20 8.35 -4.33
C GLU A 46 -4.81 9.72 -3.77
N PHE A 47 -5.45 10.79 -4.28
CA PHE A 47 -5.32 12.12 -3.71
C PHE A 47 -5.82 12.17 -2.27
N ARG A 48 -7.01 11.63 -1.99
CA ARG A 48 -7.54 11.54 -0.62
C ARG A 48 -6.76 10.54 0.23
N PHE A 49 -6.28 9.44 -0.36
CA PHE A 49 -5.46 8.44 0.34
C PHE A 49 -4.26 9.07 1.03
N HIS A 50 -3.41 9.77 0.27
CA HIS A 50 -2.15 10.30 0.77
C HIS A 50 -2.32 11.55 1.63
N ARG A 51 -3.39 12.33 1.40
CA ARG A 51 -3.60 13.62 2.07
C ARG A 51 -4.37 13.50 3.38
N GLU A 52 -5.22 12.49 3.50
CA GLU A 52 -6.16 12.40 4.59
C GLU A 52 -6.26 10.98 5.15
N TRP A 53 -6.64 10.01 4.32
CA TRP A 53 -7.07 8.71 4.85
C TRP A 53 -5.94 7.97 5.55
N TYR A 54 -4.74 7.92 4.96
CA TYR A 54 -3.61 7.17 5.53
C TYR A 54 -3.24 7.69 6.93
N VAL A 55 -3.03 9.01 7.06
CA VAL A 55 -2.67 9.68 8.33
C VAL A 55 -3.77 9.56 9.39
N ARG A 56 -5.05 9.52 8.97
CA ARG A 56 -6.18 9.35 9.87
C ARG A 56 -6.52 7.89 10.20
N SER A 57 -5.79 6.94 9.61
CA SER A 57 -6.01 5.51 9.79
C SER A 57 -4.94 4.89 10.70
N ALA A 58 -5.25 3.73 11.27
CA ALA A 58 -4.26 2.92 12.00
C ALA A 58 -3.28 2.18 11.07
N MET A 59 -3.27 2.45 9.76
CA MET A 59 -2.45 1.68 8.82
C MET A 59 -0.95 1.87 9.05
N GLY A 60 -0.49 3.07 9.44
CA GLY A 60 0.90 3.30 9.77
C GLY A 60 1.37 2.41 10.93
N GLU A 61 0.62 2.42 12.04
CA GLU A 61 0.92 1.58 13.21
C GLU A 61 0.86 0.08 12.89
N LEU A 62 -0.16 -0.36 12.14
CA LEU A 62 -0.34 -1.76 11.77
C LEU A 62 0.74 -2.28 10.81
N LEU A 63 1.32 -1.40 9.98
CA LEU A 63 2.36 -1.77 9.03
C LEU A 63 3.77 -1.48 9.54
N GLY A 64 3.92 -0.82 10.69
CA GLY A 64 5.21 -0.35 11.20
C GLY A 64 5.84 0.74 10.33
N GLU A 65 5.01 1.57 9.72
CA GLU A 65 5.38 2.60 8.75
C GLU A 65 4.96 3.99 9.24
N ASP A 66 5.70 5.02 8.83
CA ASP A 66 5.35 6.40 9.13
C ASP A 66 4.53 7.04 7.99
N ASP A 67 4.16 8.32 8.16
CA ASP A 67 3.45 9.11 7.16
C ASP A 67 4.25 9.29 5.86
N SER A 68 5.56 9.04 5.89
CA SER A 68 6.38 9.10 4.68
C SER A 68 6.02 7.99 3.70
N LEU A 69 5.40 6.88 4.14
CA LEU A 69 4.93 5.83 3.24
C LEU A 69 3.96 6.42 2.22
N ALA A 70 2.97 7.19 2.67
CA ALA A 70 1.91 7.75 1.83
C ALA A 70 2.22 9.20 1.36
N GLN A 71 3.42 9.44 0.84
CA GLN A 71 3.71 10.71 0.17
C GLN A 71 2.99 10.81 -1.18
N LYS A 72 2.63 12.03 -1.60
CA LYS A 72 1.86 12.36 -2.82
C LYS A 72 2.12 11.46 -4.04
N ASP A 73 3.38 11.21 -4.38
CA ASP A 73 3.74 10.48 -5.60
C ASP A 73 3.83 8.96 -5.41
N LYS A 74 3.95 8.48 -4.17
CA LYS A 74 4.19 7.06 -3.88
C LYS A 74 2.99 6.16 -4.19
N PRO A 75 1.73 6.53 -3.92
CA PRO A 75 0.57 5.74 -4.35
C PRO A 75 0.57 5.46 -5.85
N TYR A 76 0.78 6.49 -6.67
CA TYR A 76 0.80 6.36 -8.13
C TYR A 76 1.96 5.49 -8.60
N ARG A 77 3.17 5.70 -8.07
CA ARG A 77 4.32 4.84 -8.38
C ARG A 77 4.10 3.39 -7.99
N CYS A 78 3.42 3.13 -6.88
CA CYS A 78 3.07 1.77 -6.50
C CYS A 78 2.15 1.13 -7.53
N LEU A 79 1.16 1.87 -8.04
CA LEU A 79 0.26 1.39 -9.10
C LEU A 79 1.01 1.15 -10.41
N ASP A 80 1.96 2.02 -10.76
CA ASP A 80 2.81 1.84 -11.94
C ASP A 80 3.60 0.52 -11.87
N LEU A 81 4.13 0.17 -10.69
CA LEU A 81 4.84 -1.11 -10.51
C LEU A 81 3.91 -2.32 -10.70
N LEU A 82 2.62 -2.20 -10.40
CA LEU A 82 1.66 -3.29 -10.64
C LEU A 82 1.40 -3.53 -12.12
N LEU A 83 1.51 -2.50 -12.95
CA LEU A 83 1.27 -2.61 -14.40
C LEU A 83 2.25 -3.58 -15.07
N GLU A 84 3.46 -3.75 -14.51
CA GLU A 84 4.45 -4.72 -14.99
C GLU A 84 4.01 -6.18 -14.80
N HIS A 85 3.01 -6.45 -13.95
CA HIS A 85 2.54 -7.80 -13.59
C HIS A 85 1.07 -8.03 -13.94
N ARG A 86 0.53 -7.26 -14.89
CA ARG A 86 -0.88 -7.31 -15.28
C ARG A 86 -1.23 -8.51 -16.17
N ASP A 87 -0.25 -9.04 -16.90
CA ASP A 87 -0.41 -10.10 -17.90
C ASP A 87 0.00 -11.48 -17.33
#